data_AF-A0A8J3DHB5-F1
#
_entry.id   AF-A0A8J3DHB5-F1
#
_cell.length_a   1.000
_cell.length_b   1.000
_cell.length_c   1.000
_cell.angle_alpha   90.00
_cell.angle_beta   90.00
_cell.angle_gamma   90.00
#
_symmetry.space_group_name_H-M   'P 1'
#
loop_
_entity.id
_entity.type
_entity.pdbx_description
1 polymer ?
#
loop_
_entity_poly.entity_id
_entity_poly.type
_entity_poly.pdbx_seq_one_letter_code
_entity_poly.pdbx_strand_id
1 'polypeptide(L)'
;MVSLEREYDGTVRTFAIKDHSLFERLTPTGSTYELLNKFTSGKWTSGDVAFVISYALHGPSREVLQHQKIMSRMKIGVFSHPLWSPVPHLIYSPHPDVVATVSKAPGNYAPIAVDILTELIFGAGASVEADDE
;
A
#
# COMPACT_ATOMS: atom_id res chain seq x y z
N MET A 1 -8.31 10.20 -7.36
CA MET A 1 -7.89 8.79 -7.29
C MET A 1 -6.80 8.65 -8.32
N VAL A 2 -5.61 8.22 -7.91
CA VAL A 2 -4.48 8.03 -8.84
C VAL A 2 -4.49 6.57 -9.29
N SER A 3 -4.36 6.35 -10.59
CA SER A 3 -4.35 5.02 -11.19
C SER A 3 -3.26 4.92 -12.24
N LEU A 4 -2.50 3.83 -12.22
CA LEU A 4 -1.38 3.57 -13.10
C LEU A 4 -1.61 2.26 -13.86
N GLU A 5 -1.30 2.22 -15.14
CA GLU A 5 -1.27 0.99 -15.92
C GLU A 5 0.17 0.51 -16.11
N ARG A 6 0.43 -0.73 -15.73
CA ARG A 6 1.73 -1.40 -15.90
C ARG A 6 1.53 -2.86 -16.26
N GLU A 7 2.50 -3.44 -16.95
CA GLU A 7 2.55 -4.88 -17.15
C GLU A 7 2.90 -5.58 -15.83
N TYR A 8 2.07 -6.55 -15.46
CA TYR A 8 2.24 -7.39 -14.27
C TYR A 8 1.75 -8.78 -14.62
N ASP A 9 2.54 -9.81 -14.29
CA ASP A 9 2.21 -11.22 -14.62
C ASP A 9 2.13 -11.56 -16.13
N GLY A 10 2.60 -10.67 -17.01
CA GLY A 10 2.43 -10.81 -18.47
C GLY A 10 1.11 -10.22 -18.98
N THR A 11 0.36 -9.52 -18.12
CA THR A 11 -0.89 -8.84 -18.46
C THR A 11 -0.82 -7.36 -18.05
N VAL A 12 -1.42 -6.46 -18.84
CA VAL A 12 -1.59 -5.08 -18.40
C VAL A 12 -2.60 -5.03 -17.25
N ARG A 13 -2.20 -4.45 -16.12
CA ARG A 13 -3.05 -4.27 -14.94
C ARG A 13 -3.12 -2.80 -14.57
N THR A 14 -4.30 -2.39 -14.09
CA THR A 14 -4.50 -1.06 -13.50
C THR A 14 -4.33 -1.13 -11.98
N PHE A 15 -3.41 -0.33 -11.45
CA PHE A 15 -3.10 -0.20 -10.03
C PHE A 15 -3.72 1.07 -9.49
N ALA A 16 -4.51 0.99 -8.41
CA ALA A 16 -5.15 2.16 -7.82
C ALA A 16 -5.32 2.04 -6.29
N ILE A 17 -4.77 3.00 -5.55
CA ILE A 17 -4.94 3.09 -4.10
C ILE A 17 -6.19 3.95 -3.81
N LYS A 18 -7.29 3.28 -3.48
CA LYS A 18 -8.60 3.94 -3.27
C LYS A 18 -8.73 4.66 -1.93
N ASP A 19 -8.06 4.17 -0.89
CA ASP A 19 -8.05 4.77 0.44
C ASP A 19 -6.61 4.99 0.90
N HIS A 20 -6.09 6.18 0.61
CA HIS A 20 -4.75 6.62 1.00
C HIS A 20 -4.60 6.67 2.53
N SER A 21 -5.63 7.12 3.25
CA SER A 21 -5.56 7.22 4.71
C SER A 21 -5.41 5.86 5.38
N LEU A 22 -6.08 4.84 4.84
CA LEU A 22 -5.96 3.48 5.31
C LEU A 22 -4.63 2.87 4.87
N PHE A 23 -4.17 3.12 3.65
CA PHE A 23 -2.85 2.71 3.20
C PHE A 23 -1.76 3.22 4.14
N GLU A 24 -1.72 4.53 4.42
CA GLU A 24 -0.76 5.17 5.34
C GLU A 24 -0.71 4.49 6.72
N ARG A 25 -1.87 4.13 7.27
CA ARG A 25 -1.97 3.45 8.58
C ARG A 25 -1.48 2.01 8.56
N LEU A 26 -1.57 1.34 7.42
CA LEU A 26 -1.15 -0.05 7.25
C LEU A 26 0.32 -0.15 6.82
N THR A 27 0.88 0.94 6.32
CA THR A 27 2.28 1.02 5.90
C THR A 27 3.20 0.65 7.07
N PRO A 28 4.10 -0.35 6.91
CA PRO A 28 4.95 -0.82 8.01
C PRO A 28 5.87 0.25 8.61
N THR A 29 6.28 1.24 7.82
CA THR A 29 7.10 2.39 8.25
C THR A 29 6.27 3.46 8.97
N GLY A 30 4.95 3.39 8.92
CA GLY A 30 4.05 4.44 9.42
C GLY A 30 3.95 5.67 8.51
N SER A 31 4.68 5.69 7.39
CA SER A 31 4.57 6.72 6.37
C SER A 31 4.83 6.21 4.94
N THR A 32 3.94 6.57 4.02
CA THR A 32 4.06 6.30 2.57
C THR A 32 5.33 6.92 2.00
N TYR A 33 5.71 8.12 2.44
CA TYR A 33 6.94 8.78 2.00
C TYR A 33 8.19 8.02 2.47
N GLU A 34 8.21 7.56 3.72
CA GLU A 34 9.31 6.73 4.21
C GLU A 34 9.39 5.38 3.48
N LEU A 35 8.23 4.82 3.11
CA LEU A 35 8.20 3.62 2.29
C LEU A 35 8.81 3.89 0.90
N LEU A 36 8.44 4.99 0.22
CA LEU A 36 9.06 5.37 -1.04
C LEU A 36 10.59 5.53 -0.90
N ASN A 37 11.06 6.21 0.15
CA ASN A 37 12.49 6.37 0.40
C ASN A 37 13.21 5.04 0.64
N LYS A 38 12.56 4.08 1.30
CA LYS A 38 13.07 2.70 1.44
C LYS A 38 13.19 2.00 0.08
N PHE A 39 12.22 2.22 -0.81
CA PHE A 39 12.26 1.67 -2.17
C PHE A 39 13.38 2.27 -3.02
N THR A 40 13.48 3.60 -3.08
CA THR A 40 14.49 4.29 -3.89
C THR A 40 15.91 4.08 -3.38
N SER A 41 16.11 3.81 -2.09
CA SER A 41 17.41 3.44 -1.51
C SER A 41 17.76 1.95 -1.63
N GLY A 42 16.92 1.13 -2.27
CA GLY A 42 17.16 -0.30 -2.47
C GLY A 42 17.06 -1.15 -1.19
N LYS A 43 16.49 -0.61 -0.10
CA LYS A 43 16.36 -1.28 1.21
C LYS A 43 15.05 -2.02 1.40
N TRP A 44 14.29 -2.21 0.32
CA TRP A 44 13.01 -2.88 0.32
C TRP A 44 13.17 -4.41 0.39
N THR A 45 12.12 -5.07 0.83
CA THR A 45 11.99 -6.54 0.90
C THR A 45 10.91 -7.02 -0.08
N SER A 46 10.89 -8.31 -0.40
CA SER A 46 9.78 -8.89 -1.17
C SER A 46 8.41 -8.65 -0.52
N GLY A 47 8.36 -8.59 0.82
CA GLY A 47 7.17 -8.26 1.57
C GLY A 47 6.68 -6.82 1.33
N ASP A 48 7.60 -5.85 1.25
CA ASP A 48 7.26 -4.46 0.94
C ASP A 48 6.68 -4.34 -0.48
N VAL A 49 7.29 -5.03 -1.45
CA VAL A 49 6.82 -5.05 -2.85
C VAL A 49 5.43 -5.69 -2.93
N ALA A 50 5.23 -6.84 -2.28
CA ALA A 50 3.94 -7.52 -2.25
C ALA A 50 2.86 -6.69 -1.55
N PHE A 51 3.22 -5.95 -0.49
CA PHE A 51 2.32 -5.03 0.20
C PHE A 51 1.76 -3.96 -0.73
N VAL A 52 2.63 -3.19 -1.39
CA VAL A 52 2.23 -2.08 -2.26
C VAL A 52 1.37 -2.59 -3.42
N ILE A 53 1.86 -3.61 -4.13
CA ILE A 53 1.18 -4.18 -5.30
C ILE A 53 -0.17 -4.77 -4.91
N SER A 54 -0.22 -5.54 -3.82
CA SER A 54 -1.46 -6.17 -3.39
C SER A 54 -2.50 -5.13 -2.99
N TYR A 55 -2.11 -4.07 -2.28
CA TYR A 55 -3.06 -3.05 -1.88
C TYR A 55 -3.55 -2.25 -3.09
N ALA A 56 -2.68 -1.97 -4.05
CA ALA A 56 -3.07 -1.24 -5.26
C ALA A 56 -3.95 -2.07 -6.22
N LEU A 57 -3.82 -3.41 -6.23
CA LEU A 57 -4.66 -4.29 -7.04
C LEU A 57 -5.98 -4.65 -6.34
N HIS A 58 -5.90 -5.03 -5.06
CA HIS A 58 -7.03 -5.65 -4.35
C HIS A 58 -7.65 -4.73 -3.29
N GLY A 59 -6.98 -3.66 -2.90
CA GLY A 59 -7.38 -2.81 -1.79
C GLY A 59 -7.21 -3.49 -0.42
N PRO A 60 -7.82 -2.93 0.63
CA PRO A 60 -7.77 -3.53 1.97
C PRO A 60 -8.51 -4.87 2.02
N SER A 61 -7.98 -5.81 2.78
CA SER A 61 -8.64 -7.10 3.00
C SER A 61 -9.98 -6.93 3.75
N ARG A 62 -10.88 -7.90 3.60
CA ARG A 62 -12.17 -7.91 4.33
C ARG A 62 -11.97 -7.83 5.85
N GLU A 63 -10.94 -8.51 6.34
CA GLU A 63 -10.58 -8.51 7.76
C GLU A 63 -10.16 -7.12 8.24
N VAL A 64 -9.32 -6.41 7.47
CA VAL A 64 -8.92 -5.04 7.80
C VAL A 64 -10.12 -4.10 7.83
N LEU A 65 -11.01 -4.21 6.84
CA LEU A 65 -12.25 -3.40 6.80
C LEU A 65 -13.18 -3.71 7.99
N GLN A 66 -13.26 -4.99 8.40
CA GLN A 66 -14.06 -5.39 9.55
C GLN A 66 -13.49 -4.86 10.86
N HIS A 67 -12.17 -4.97 11.06
CA HIS A 67 -11.49 -4.38 12.22
C HIS A 67 -11.68 -2.86 12.28
N GLN A 68 -11.51 -2.16 11.15
CA GLN A 68 -11.72 -0.71 11.08
C GLN A 68 -13.15 -0.31 11.48
N LYS A 69 -14.17 -1.06 11.05
CA LYS A 69 -15.57 -0.84 11.44
C LYS A 69 -15.84 -1.11 12.92
N ILE A 70 -15.21 -2.14 13.50
CA ILE A 70 -15.34 -2.44 14.92
C ILE A 70 -14.72 -1.30 15.74
N MET A 71 -13.51 -0.87 15.38
CA MET A 71 -12.82 0.21 16.06
C MET A 71 -13.55 1.56 15.95
N SER A 72 -14.15 1.88 14.80
CA SER A 72 -14.92 3.12 14.65
C SER A 72 -16.19 3.10 15.51
N ARG A 73 -16.87 1.95 15.64
CA ARG A 73 -18.01 1.78 16.54
C ARG A 73 -17.62 1.88 18.02
N MET A 74 -16.47 1.31 18.40
CA MET A 74 -15.94 1.44 19.76
C MET A 74 -15.60 2.89 20.10
N LYS A 75 -15.04 3.68 19.16
CA LYS A 75 -14.78 5.11 19.37
C LYS A 75 -16.06 5.95 19.58
N ILE A 76 -17.19 5.54 19.02
CA ILE A 76 -18.48 6.23 19.18
C ILE A 76 -19.17 5.85 20.51
N GLY A 77 -18.89 4.66 21.05
CA GLY A 77 -19.50 4.15 22.29
C GLY A 77 -18.78 4.50 23.59
N VAL A 78 -17.55 5.03 23.54
CA VAL A 78 -16.71 5.23 24.75
C VAL A 78 -16.47 6.72 25.00
N PHE A 79 -17.52 7.40 25.46
CA PHE A 79 -17.43 8.67 26.20
C PHE A 79 -17.14 8.37 27.68
N SER A 80 -16.09 7.63 28.01
CA SER A 80 -15.65 7.45 29.41
C SER A 80 -14.37 6.62 29.49
N HIS A 81 -13.25 7.34 29.48
CA HIS A 81 -11.95 7.02 30.08
C HIS A 81 -10.74 7.13 29.12
N PRO A 82 -9.76 8.00 29.43
CA PRO A 82 -8.50 8.08 28.71
C PRO A 82 -7.57 7.00 29.27
N LEU A 83 -7.90 5.72 29.03
CA LEU A 83 -6.91 4.67 29.17
C LEU A 83 -6.21 4.57 27.82
N TRP A 84 -4.92 4.92 27.82
CA TRP A 84 -3.91 4.57 26.83
C TRP A 84 -4.04 3.08 26.46
N SER A 85 -4.98 2.74 25.58
CA SER A 85 -4.95 1.48 24.85
C SER A 85 -4.23 1.77 23.55
N PRO A 86 -3.07 1.14 23.29
CA PRO A 86 -2.50 1.19 21.96
C PRO A 86 -3.58 0.65 21.02
N VAL A 87 -4.01 1.51 20.08
CA VAL A 87 -4.85 1.13 18.95
C VAL A 87 -4.23 -0.17 18.39
N PRO A 88 -4.91 -1.33 18.42
CA PRO A 88 -4.35 -2.54 17.85
C PRO A 88 -3.90 -2.23 16.43
N HIS A 89 -2.61 -2.46 16.16
CA HIS A 89 -2.04 -2.22 14.83
C HIS A 89 -2.85 -3.04 13.84
N LEU A 90 -3.50 -2.36 12.89
CA LEU A 90 -4.16 -3.04 11.79
C LEU A 90 -3.06 -3.73 10.97
N ILE A 91 -2.99 -5.06 11.03
CA ILE A 91 -2.05 -5.83 10.23
C ILE A 91 -2.70 -6.10 8.88
N TYR A 92 -2.05 -5.66 7.80
CA TYR A 92 -2.45 -6.02 6.45
C TYR A 92 -1.60 -7.18 5.95
N SER A 93 -2.26 -8.26 5.55
CA SER A 93 -1.63 -9.38 4.86
C SER A 93 -1.86 -9.27 3.35
N PRO A 94 -0.79 -9.22 2.53
CA PRO A 94 -0.92 -9.18 1.08
C PRO A 94 -1.63 -10.43 0.52
N HIS A 95 -2.26 -10.30 -0.65
CA HIS A 95 -2.94 -11.39 -1.33
C HIS A 95 -1.95 -12.51 -1.68
N PRO A 96 -2.27 -13.80 -1.41
CA PRO A 96 -1.34 -14.90 -1.58
C PRO A 96 -0.79 -15.01 -3.01
N ASP A 97 -1.62 -14.75 -4.03
CA ASP A 97 -1.19 -14.79 -5.44
C ASP A 97 -0.17 -13.70 -5.78
N VAL A 98 -0.33 -12.51 -5.18
CA VAL A 98 0.64 -11.41 -5.34
C VAL A 98 1.94 -11.78 -4.66
N VAL A 99 1.88 -12.34 -3.45
CA VAL A 99 3.06 -12.83 -2.72
C VAL A 99 3.78 -13.90 -3.54
N ALA A 100 3.06 -14.88 -4.09
CA ALA A 100 3.64 -15.96 -4.88
C ALA A 100 4.31 -15.45 -6.16
N THR A 101 3.70 -14.44 -6.82
CA THR A 101 4.25 -13.81 -8.02
C THR A 101 5.49 -12.98 -7.70
N VAL A 102 5.39 -12.07 -6.73
CA VAL A 102 6.47 -11.17 -6.32
C VAL A 102 7.67 -11.94 -5.76
N SER A 103 7.44 -13.01 -4.99
CA SER A 103 8.54 -13.76 -4.37
C SER A 103 9.45 -14.46 -5.39
N LYS A 104 8.99 -14.70 -6.62
CA LYS A 104 9.80 -15.31 -7.68
C LYS A 104 10.81 -14.36 -8.29
N ALA A 105 10.45 -13.07 -8.40
CA ALA A 105 11.27 -12.06 -9.06
C ALA A 105 10.96 -10.64 -8.52
N PRO A 106 11.25 -10.36 -7.23
CA PRO A 106 10.76 -9.13 -6.59
C PRO A 106 11.36 -7.87 -7.23
N GLY A 107 12.56 -7.94 -7.79
CA GLY A 107 13.21 -6.85 -8.52
C GLY A 107 12.47 -6.42 -9.79
N ASN A 108 11.74 -7.34 -10.45
CA ASN A 108 10.96 -6.99 -11.65
C ASN A 108 9.71 -6.18 -11.29
N TYR A 109 9.25 -6.27 -10.04
CA TYR A 109 8.02 -5.65 -9.57
C TYR A 109 8.26 -4.44 -8.66
N ALA A 110 9.48 -4.27 -8.14
CA ALA A 110 9.86 -3.11 -7.35
C ALA A 110 9.68 -1.76 -8.09
N PRO A 111 9.97 -1.63 -9.41
CA PRO A 111 9.70 -0.40 -10.15
C PRO A 111 8.21 -0.03 -10.17
N ILE A 112 7.31 -1.02 -10.33
CA ILE A 112 5.86 -0.79 -10.29
C ILE A 112 5.44 -0.24 -8.93
N ALA A 113 6.01 -0.77 -7.84
CA ALA A 113 5.74 -0.28 -6.50
C ALA A 113 6.28 1.16 -6.29
N VAL A 114 7.44 1.49 -6.86
CA VAL A 114 7.98 2.87 -6.87
C VAL A 114 7.01 3.81 -7.59
N ASP A 115 6.54 3.44 -8.78
CA ASP A 115 5.61 4.27 -9.55
C ASP A 115 4.32 4.51 -8.76
N ILE A 116 3.73 3.46 -8.19
CA ILE A 116 2.52 3.56 -7.36
C ILE A 116 2.73 4.53 -6.19
N LEU A 117 3.86 4.43 -5.48
CA LEU A 117 4.16 5.29 -4.33
C LEU A 117 4.41 6.74 -4.75
N THR A 118 5.12 6.95 -5.86
CA THR A 118 5.39 8.27 -6.45
C THR A 118 4.09 8.96 -6.84
N GLU A 119 3.23 8.26 -7.59
CA GLU A 119 1.89 8.70 -7.98
C GLU A 119 1.01 9.01 -6.76
N LEU A 120 1.10 8.21 -5.70
CA LEU A 120 0.34 8.42 -4.46
C LEU A 120 0.78 9.68 -3.70
N ILE A 121 2.08 10.00 -3.69
CA ILE A 121 2.64 11.14 -2.95
C ILE A 121 2.54 12.44 -3.74
N PHE A 122 2.90 12.40 -5.02
CA PHE A 122 3.09 13.60 -5.86
C PHE A 122 1.91 13.86 -6.80
N GLY A 123 0.98 12.92 -6.92
CA GLY A 123 -0.21 13.05 -7.74
C GLY A 123 -0.08 12.40 -9.13
N ALA A 124 -1.17 12.46 -9.88
CA ALA A 124 -1.32 11.80 -11.17
C ALA A 124 -0.29 12.29 -12.20
N GLY A 125 0.47 11.36 -12.78
CA GLY A 125 1.46 11.62 -13.83
C GLY A 125 2.87 11.88 -13.30
N ALA A 126 3.10 11.78 -11.98
CA ALA A 126 4.41 11.99 -11.39
C ALA A 126 5.43 10.86 -11.67
N SER A 127 4.96 9.67 -12.08
CA SER A 127 5.80 8.53 -12.45
C SER A 127 6.05 8.40 -13.96
N VAL A 128 5.50 9.31 -14.76
CA VAL A 128 5.81 9.38 -16.19
C VAL A 128 7.21 9.97 -16.30
N GLU A 129 8.15 9.21 -16.86
CA GLU A 129 9.48 9.73 -17.19
C GLU A 129 9.28 10.97 -18.06
N ALA A 130 9.93 12.08 -17.70
CA ALA A 130 9.96 13.25 -18.55
C ALA A 130 10.56 12.81 -19.89
N ASP A 131 9.78 12.89 -20.96
CA ASP A 131 10.33 12.86 -22.32
C ASP A 131 11.32 14.03 -22.39
N ASP A 132 12.61 13.70 -22.32
CA ASP A 132 13.68 14.61 -22.69
C ASP A 132 13.57 14.83 -24.22
N GLU A 133 12.79 15.84 -24.62
CA GLU A 133 12.87 16.45 -25.97
C GLU A 133 14.17 17.24 -26.15
#